data_AF-A0A812DBH8-F1
#
_entry.id   AF-A0A812DBH8-F1
#
_cell.length_a   1.000
_cell.length_b   1.000
_cell.length_c   1.000
_cell.angle_alpha   90.00
_cell.angle_beta   90.00
_cell.angle_gamma   90.00
#
_symmetry.space_group_name_H-M   'P 1'
#
loop_
_entity.id
_entity.type
_entity.pdbx_description
1 polymer ?
#
loop_
_entity_poly.entity_id
_entity_poly.type
_entity_poly.pdbx_seq_one_letter_code
_entity_poly.pdbx_strand_id
1 'polypeptide(L)'
;MLPVDNLKLRDAESGILSRRPTFALFSSENRNVYKDYKQLELSAESQEEIDSWKASFLRAGVYPEKTQEKDDETKDENISMDPQLERQVETIRNLVDSYIKLIYKTQRDLVPKTIMHLIVNDIKEFISGGEMLAQLYSAADQNTLMEESAEEGIRREEILRMYHATKDALNIIGDVTTTTVTTPLPPPVDSDWLRAERAENGPSRSGKNGFMKPPRPSSPGPSRPRGPPMPPTRPVANPSIPSRPAPKVPSRPAPDAPQAAMHMSAQPLRPIPSIPPRIPDRPSVPQRPT
;
A
#
# COMPACT_ATOMS: atom_id res chain seq x y z
N MET A 1 3.53 37.26 27.91
CA MET A 1 2.77 38.11 26.97
C MET A 1 2.97 39.55 27.42
N LEU A 2 3.43 40.42 26.52
CA LEU A 2 3.57 41.86 26.78
C LEU A 2 2.23 42.54 26.45
N PRO A 3 1.54 43.19 27.39
CA PRO A 3 0.33 43.95 27.07
C PRO A 3 0.70 45.13 26.15
N VAL A 4 -0.09 45.34 25.11
CA VAL A 4 0.12 46.43 24.13
C VAL A 4 -0.51 47.75 24.57
N ASP A 5 -1.36 47.71 25.60
CA ASP A 5 -2.03 48.89 26.16
C ASP A 5 -1.00 49.90 26.67
N ASN A 6 -1.21 51.18 26.35
CA ASN A 6 -0.35 52.30 26.75
C ASN A 6 1.09 52.25 26.22
N LEU A 7 1.40 51.36 25.27
CA LEU A 7 2.68 51.40 24.56
C LEU A 7 2.65 52.46 23.45
N LYS A 8 3.78 53.11 23.27
CA LYS A 8 4.09 53.98 22.13
C LYS A 8 5.37 53.49 21.46
N LEU A 9 5.45 53.80 20.17
CA LEU A 9 6.62 53.49 19.36
C LEU A 9 7.46 54.76 19.17
N ARG A 10 8.77 54.66 19.22
CA ARG A 10 9.68 55.71 18.74
C ARG A 10 10.76 55.09 17.88
N ASP A 11 11.33 55.88 16.99
CA ASP A 11 12.53 55.46 16.30
C ASP A 11 13.71 55.46 17.26
N ALA A 12 14.49 54.39 17.24
CA ALA A 12 15.70 54.27 18.03
C ALA A 12 16.88 54.63 17.13
N GLU A 13 17.82 55.43 17.65
CA GLU A 13 19.04 55.72 16.92
C GLU A 13 19.83 54.42 16.73
N SER A 14 20.05 54.03 15.47
CA SER A 14 20.96 52.93 15.14
C SER A 14 22.35 53.30 15.67
N GLY A 15 22.72 52.75 16.83
CA GLY A 15 24.00 53.04 17.46
C GLY A 15 25.16 52.80 16.49
N ILE A 16 26.25 53.57 16.64
CA ILE A 16 27.41 53.63 15.71
C ILE A 16 28.02 52.25 15.38
N LEU A 17 27.72 51.21 16.17
CA LEU A 17 28.20 49.83 16.02
C LEU A 17 27.17 48.84 15.43
N SER A 18 25.90 49.22 15.30
CA SER A 18 24.84 48.39 14.72
C SER A 18 24.26 49.04 13.47
N ARG A 19 24.46 48.40 12.31
CA ARG A 19 23.86 48.83 11.03
C ARG A 19 22.40 48.37 10.87
N ARG A 20 21.85 47.66 11.84
CA ARG A 20 20.49 47.10 11.74
C ARG A 20 19.47 48.18 12.08
N PRO A 21 18.42 48.38 11.26
CA PRO A 21 17.38 49.35 11.58
C PRO A 21 16.64 48.89 12.83
N THR A 22 16.33 49.84 13.71
CA THR A 22 15.85 49.59 15.07
C THR A 22 14.71 50.56 15.41
N PHE A 23 13.70 50.10 16.16
CA PHE A 23 12.70 50.94 16.80
C PHE A 23 12.55 50.56 18.27
N ALA A 24 12.01 51.45 19.09
CA ALA A 24 11.80 51.22 20.52
C ALA A 24 10.33 51.29 20.91
N LEU A 25 9.90 50.37 21.77
CA LEU A 25 8.62 50.40 22.46
C LEU A 25 8.81 50.94 23.87
N PHE A 26 7.95 51.87 24.29
CA PHE A 26 7.99 52.45 25.63
C PHE A 26 6.57 52.69 26.16
N SER A 27 6.42 52.75 27.48
CA SER A 27 5.15 53.07 28.12
C SER A 27 4.91 54.58 28.13
N SER A 28 3.72 55.04 27.71
CA SER A 28 3.31 56.44 27.83
C SER A 28 3.26 56.93 29.29
N GLU A 29 2.97 56.03 30.22
CA GLU A 29 2.92 56.30 31.67
C GLU A 29 4.27 56.09 32.39
N ASN A 30 5.38 56.02 31.66
CA ASN A 30 6.74 55.84 32.20
C ASN A 30 6.91 54.58 33.08
N ARG A 31 6.08 53.55 32.85
CA ARG A 31 6.19 52.24 33.49
C ARG A 31 7.20 51.34 32.76
N ASN A 32 7.70 50.33 33.45
CA ASN A 32 8.55 49.32 32.82
C ASN A 32 7.73 48.55 31.79
N VAL A 33 8.23 48.47 30.55
CA VAL A 33 7.63 47.70 29.46
C VAL A 33 7.86 46.22 29.71
N TYR A 34 9.10 45.84 30.01
CA TYR A 34 9.44 44.44 30.26
C TYR A 34 10.45 44.32 31.40
N LYS A 35 10.11 43.57 32.45
CA LYS A 35 10.93 43.42 33.67
C LYS A 35 11.31 44.81 34.24
N ASP A 36 12.60 45.11 34.32
CA ASP A 36 13.16 46.37 34.81
C ASP A 36 13.44 47.38 33.69
N TYR A 37 13.13 47.03 32.44
CA TYR A 37 13.39 47.86 31.26
C TYR A 37 12.21 48.80 30.97
N LYS A 38 12.49 50.10 30.92
CA LYS A 38 11.53 51.17 30.57
C LYS A 38 11.23 51.27 29.08
N GLN A 39 12.12 50.74 28.25
CA GLN A 39 11.93 50.63 26.81
C GLN A 39 12.48 49.31 26.29
N LEU A 40 11.92 48.84 25.18
CA LEU A 40 12.39 47.65 24.48
C LEU A 40 12.80 48.05 23.06
N GLU A 41 14.09 47.92 22.75
CA GLU A 41 14.64 48.15 21.42
C GLU A 41 14.56 46.85 20.60
N LEU A 42 13.95 46.95 19.43
CA LEU A 42 13.73 45.84 18.51
C LEU A 42 14.41 46.19 17.19
N SER A 43 15.29 45.31 16.73
CA SER A 43 15.99 45.44 15.44
C SER A 43 15.59 44.29 14.52
N ALA A 44 15.60 44.57 13.22
CA ALA A 44 15.29 43.60 12.18
C ALA A 44 16.42 43.53 11.14
N GLU A 45 16.32 42.64 10.16
CA GLU A 45 17.35 42.48 9.13
C GLU A 45 17.22 43.52 8.02
N SER A 46 15.99 43.97 7.73
CA SER A 46 15.71 44.97 6.70
C SER A 46 14.81 46.09 7.19
N GLN A 47 14.82 47.21 6.46
CA GLN A 47 13.90 48.32 6.70
C GLN A 47 12.44 47.91 6.45
N GLU A 48 12.19 47.07 5.44
CA GLU A 48 10.85 46.55 5.13
C GLU A 48 10.27 45.72 6.28
N GLU A 49 11.10 44.94 6.97
CA GLU A 49 10.67 44.22 8.18
C GLU A 49 10.31 45.18 9.31
N ILE A 50 11.11 46.21 9.55
CA ILE A 50 10.81 47.25 10.56
C ILE A 50 9.49 47.94 10.23
N ASP A 51 9.24 48.27 8.96
CA ASP A 51 8.02 48.93 8.53
C ASP A 51 6.80 48.00 8.65
N SER A 52 6.94 46.71 8.33
CA SER A 52 5.92 45.69 8.55
C SER A 52 5.59 45.48 10.04
N TRP A 53 6.62 45.49 10.90
CA TRP A 53 6.44 45.46 12.36
C TRP A 53 5.74 46.72 12.88
N LYS A 54 6.17 47.91 12.43
CA LYS A 54 5.53 49.19 12.76
C LYS A 54 4.06 49.23 12.33
N ALA A 55 3.75 48.77 11.12
CA ALA A 55 2.38 48.67 10.62
C ALA A 55 1.54 47.68 11.44
N SER A 56 2.13 46.56 11.86
CA SER A 56 1.48 45.59 12.75
C SER A 56 1.20 46.17 14.14
N PHE A 57 2.15 46.90 14.72
CA PHE A 57 1.97 47.63 15.99
C PHE A 57 0.90 48.72 15.89
N LEU A 58 0.90 49.49 14.79
CA LEU A 58 -0.13 50.49 14.51
C LEU A 58 -1.52 49.86 14.43
N ARG A 59 -1.65 48.72 13.74
CA ARG A 59 -2.88 47.93 13.67
C ARG A 59 -3.29 47.39 15.06
N ALA A 60 -2.33 47.11 15.94
CA ALA A 60 -2.58 46.71 17.33
C ALA A 60 -2.87 47.89 18.28
N GLY A 61 -2.92 49.13 17.78
CA GLY A 61 -3.22 50.33 18.56
C GLY A 61 -2.02 50.99 19.22
N VAL A 62 -0.79 50.59 18.88
CA VAL A 62 0.45 51.20 19.35
C VAL A 62 0.89 52.27 18.36
N TYR A 63 0.70 53.53 18.73
CA TYR A 63 0.99 54.66 17.85
C TYR A 63 2.43 55.16 18.01
N PRO A 64 3.06 55.67 16.93
CA PRO A 64 4.33 56.38 17.03
C PRO A 64 4.18 57.63 17.91
N GLU A 65 5.23 57.97 18.65
CA GLU A 65 5.33 59.20 19.40
C GLU A 65 5.29 60.38 18.42
N LYS A 66 4.33 61.29 18.63
CA LYS A 66 4.26 62.51 17.84
C LYS A 66 5.42 63.40 18.26
N THR A 67 6.53 63.36 17.50
CA THR A 67 7.57 64.37 17.61
C THR A 67 6.93 65.71 17.32
N GLN A 68 7.09 66.67 18.23
CA GLN A 68 6.48 67.98 18.13
C GLN A 68 7.27 68.85 17.14
N GLU A 69 7.31 68.45 15.87
CA GLU A 69 7.85 69.24 14.78
C GLU A 69 6.78 69.41 13.70
N LYS A 70 6.63 70.66 13.27
CA LYS A 70 5.61 71.16 12.34
C LYS A 70 5.86 70.67 10.91
N ASP A 71 4.76 70.56 10.17
CA ASP A 71 4.63 70.31 8.72
C ASP A 71 5.04 68.89 8.26
N ASP A 72 4.33 68.21 7.36
CA ASP A 72 3.46 68.72 6.31
C ASP A 72 2.34 67.73 5.97
N GLU A 73 1.25 68.31 5.46
CA GLU A 73 0.02 67.71 4.99
C GLU A 73 0.29 66.82 3.77
N THR A 74 0.52 65.53 3.96
CA THR A 74 0.29 64.52 2.90
C THR A 74 -0.88 63.66 3.33
N LYS A 75 -2.08 64.22 3.13
CA LYS A 75 -3.29 63.43 2.94
C LYS A 75 -3.03 62.53 1.74
N ASP A 76 -2.57 61.33 2.02
CA ASP A 76 -2.69 60.22 1.09
C ASP A 76 -4.18 60.02 0.81
N GLU A 77 -4.66 60.62 -0.27
CA GLU A 77 -5.90 60.26 -0.97
C GLU A 77 -5.77 58.87 -1.63
N ASN A 78 -5.00 57.97 -1.03
CA ASN A 78 -4.85 56.61 -1.49
C ASN A 78 -5.90 55.74 -0.85
N ILE A 79 -6.98 55.56 -1.60
CA ILE A 79 -7.86 54.41 -1.54
C ILE A 79 -8.57 54.31 -0.18
N SER A 80 -9.63 55.09 -0.01
CA SER A 80 -10.70 54.70 0.91
C SER A 80 -11.33 53.42 0.36
N MET A 81 -10.69 52.27 0.59
CA MET A 81 -11.41 51.01 0.62
C MET A 81 -12.41 51.17 1.76
N ASP A 82 -13.69 51.08 1.43
CA ASP A 82 -14.73 51.03 2.44
C ASP A 82 -14.41 49.85 3.37
N PRO A 83 -14.12 50.09 4.67
CA PRO A 83 -13.79 49.02 5.60
C PRO A 83 -14.90 47.96 5.70
N GLN A 84 -16.14 48.34 5.37
CA GLN A 84 -17.25 47.42 5.29
C GLN A 84 -17.15 46.50 4.08
N LEU A 85 -16.76 47.02 2.91
CA LEU A 85 -16.54 46.23 1.70
C LEU A 85 -15.39 45.24 1.89
N GLU A 86 -14.28 45.65 2.50
CA GLU A 86 -13.15 44.74 2.79
C GLU A 86 -13.58 43.57 3.68
N ARG A 87 -14.35 43.85 4.73
CA ARG A 87 -14.89 42.82 5.62
C ARG A 87 -15.87 41.89 4.92
N GLN A 88 -16.72 42.43 4.05
CA GLN A 88 -17.68 41.63 3.27
C GLN A 88 -16.95 40.72 2.27
N VAL A 89 -15.97 41.24 1.54
CA VAL A 89 -15.18 40.46 0.60
C VAL A 89 -14.43 39.34 1.32
N GLU A 90 -13.84 39.62 2.48
CA GLU A 90 -13.17 38.60 3.27
C GLU A 90 -14.13 37.54 3.81
N THR A 91 -15.33 37.93 4.22
CA THR A 91 -16.39 36.99 4.60
C THR A 91 -16.77 36.09 3.42
N ILE A 92 -16.94 36.67 2.23
CA ILE A 92 -17.26 35.93 1.01
C ILE A 92 -16.14 34.95 0.65
N ARG A 93 -14.87 35.37 0.69
CA ARG A 93 -13.73 34.47 0.45
C ARG A 93 -13.74 33.26 1.38
N ASN A 94 -13.92 33.49 2.67
CA ASN A 94 -13.96 32.42 3.67
C ASN A 94 -15.12 31.44 3.43
N LEU A 95 -16.29 31.94 3.02
CA LEU A 95 -17.44 31.09 2.68
C LEU A 95 -17.19 30.28 1.40
N VAL A 96 -16.62 30.90 0.36
CA VAL A 96 -16.28 30.25 -0.90
C VAL A 96 -15.24 29.16 -0.66
N ASP A 97 -14.16 29.45 0.07
CA ASP A 97 -13.14 28.46 0.41
C ASP A 97 -13.70 27.28 1.18
N SER A 98 -14.61 27.54 2.13
CA SER A 98 -15.31 26.49 2.86
C SER A 98 -16.17 25.62 1.93
N TYR A 99 -16.92 26.25 1.02
CA TYR A 99 -17.79 25.54 0.08
C TYR A 99 -16.99 24.70 -0.93
N ILE A 100 -15.91 25.26 -1.49
CA ILE A 100 -15.02 24.53 -2.42
C ILE A 100 -14.37 23.33 -1.71
N LYS A 101 -13.98 23.46 -0.43
CA LYS A 101 -13.46 22.33 0.37
C LYS A 101 -14.47 21.19 0.48
N LEU A 102 -15.76 21.51 0.68
CA LEU A 102 -16.83 20.51 0.68
C LEU A 102 -16.97 19.85 -0.69
N ILE A 103 -16.97 20.63 -1.78
CA ILE A 103 -17.02 20.09 -3.14
C ILE A 103 -15.85 19.14 -3.38
N TYR A 104 -14.61 19.52 -3.06
CA TYR A 104 -13.46 18.64 -3.26
C TYR A 104 -13.55 17.36 -2.43
N LYS A 105 -14.10 17.43 -1.21
CA LYS A 105 -14.36 16.24 -0.41
C LYS A 105 -15.36 15.32 -1.09
N THR A 106 -16.46 15.86 -1.60
CA THR A 106 -17.48 15.10 -2.34
C THR A 106 -16.92 14.52 -3.63
N GLN A 107 -16.19 15.29 -4.43
CA GLN A 107 -15.61 14.81 -5.69
C GLN A 107 -14.58 13.70 -5.47
N ARG A 108 -13.70 13.85 -4.46
CA ARG A 108 -12.73 12.81 -4.10
C ARG A 108 -13.37 11.50 -3.64
N ASP A 109 -14.59 11.55 -3.10
CA ASP A 109 -15.34 10.37 -2.69
C ASP A 109 -16.18 9.78 -3.84
N LEU A 110 -16.86 10.63 -4.59
CA LEU A 110 -17.84 10.22 -5.59
C LEU A 110 -17.19 9.74 -6.89
N VAL A 111 -16.13 10.39 -7.36
CA VAL A 111 -15.48 10.03 -8.63
C VAL A 111 -14.93 8.58 -8.61
N PRO A 112 -14.18 8.13 -7.59
CA PRO A 112 -13.74 6.74 -7.53
C PRO A 112 -14.90 5.74 -7.45
N LYS A 113 -15.99 6.09 -6.75
CA LYS A 113 -17.20 5.24 -6.68
C LYS A 113 -17.89 5.12 -8.03
N THR A 114 -17.99 6.22 -8.77
CA THR A 114 -18.54 6.22 -10.13
C THR A 114 -17.70 5.37 -11.08
N ILE A 115 -16.37 5.49 -11.04
CA ILE A 115 -15.47 4.65 -11.85
C ILE A 115 -15.60 3.18 -11.46
N MET A 116 -15.64 2.88 -10.16
CA MET A 116 -15.81 1.52 -9.68
C MET A 116 -17.14 0.92 -10.17
N HIS A 117 -18.23 1.67 -10.07
CA HIS A 117 -19.54 1.19 -10.44
C HIS A 117 -19.70 1.03 -11.95
N LEU A 118 -19.35 2.04 -12.74
CA LEU A 118 -19.63 2.07 -14.18
C LEU A 118 -18.56 1.41 -15.05
N ILE A 119 -17.32 1.30 -14.57
CA ILE A 119 -16.22 0.76 -15.40
C ILE A 119 -15.77 -0.56 -14.83
N VAL A 120 -15.36 -0.57 -13.55
CA VAL A 120 -14.74 -1.78 -12.97
C VAL A 120 -15.76 -2.90 -12.82
N ASN A 121 -16.93 -2.60 -12.26
CA ASN A 121 -17.95 -3.62 -12.06
C ASN A 121 -18.58 -4.06 -13.39
N ASP A 122 -18.86 -3.13 -14.31
CA ASP A 122 -19.39 -3.45 -15.64
C ASP A 122 -18.42 -4.35 -16.44
N ILE A 123 -17.12 -4.03 -16.48
CA ILE A 123 -16.13 -4.89 -17.15
C ILE A 123 -16.02 -6.26 -16.46
N LYS A 124 -16.07 -6.28 -15.12
CA LYS A 124 -16.05 -7.54 -14.36
C LYS A 124 -17.27 -8.40 -14.71
N GLU A 125 -18.45 -7.81 -14.83
CA GLU A 125 -19.67 -8.48 -15.24
C GLU A 125 -19.59 -8.94 -16.70
N PHE A 126 -19.06 -8.13 -17.61
CA PHE A 126 -18.83 -8.53 -19.00
C PHE A 126 -17.95 -9.79 -19.12
N ILE A 127 -16.85 -9.84 -18.35
CA ILE A 127 -15.91 -10.97 -18.35
C ILE A 127 -16.54 -12.19 -17.65
N SER A 128 -17.15 -11.99 -16.47
CA SER A 128 -17.61 -13.10 -15.61
C SER A 128 -19.02 -13.60 -15.93
N GLY A 129 -19.86 -12.72 -16.47
CA GLY A 129 -21.27 -12.96 -16.81
C GLY A 129 -21.47 -13.68 -18.13
N GLY A 130 -20.38 -14.07 -18.81
CA GLY A 130 -20.43 -14.88 -20.02
C GLY A 130 -20.69 -14.09 -21.30
N GLU A 131 -20.90 -12.78 -21.25
CA GLU A 131 -21.03 -11.93 -22.44
C GLU A 131 -19.78 -11.96 -23.30
N MET A 132 -18.59 -11.85 -22.67
CA MET A 132 -17.32 -12.01 -23.37
C MET A 132 -17.23 -13.36 -24.09
N LEU A 133 -17.63 -14.45 -23.43
CA LEU A 133 -17.58 -15.78 -24.01
C LEU A 133 -18.57 -15.92 -25.18
N ALA A 134 -19.78 -15.40 -25.03
CA ALA A 134 -20.78 -15.35 -26.09
C ALA A 134 -20.27 -14.57 -27.31
N GLN A 135 -19.60 -13.43 -27.09
CA GLN A 135 -18.98 -12.65 -28.16
C GLN A 135 -17.89 -13.45 -28.88
N LEU A 136 -17.00 -14.13 -28.15
CA LEU A 136 -15.95 -14.96 -28.75
C LEU A 136 -16.54 -16.11 -29.60
N TYR A 137 -17.62 -16.75 -29.13
CA TYR A 137 -18.32 -17.78 -29.91
C TYR A 137 -19.05 -17.20 -31.14
N SER A 138 -19.44 -15.93 -31.10
CA SER A 138 -20.13 -15.28 -32.21
C SER A 138 -19.20 -14.67 -33.27
N ALA A 139 -17.95 -14.33 -32.90
CA ALA A 139 -17.15 -13.38 -33.65
C ALA A 139 -16.12 -13.97 -34.63
N ALA A 140 -15.91 -15.29 -34.69
CA ALA A 140 -14.84 -15.84 -35.53
C ALA A 140 -14.98 -17.34 -35.85
N ASP A 141 -14.12 -17.80 -36.77
CA ASP A 141 -13.76 -19.20 -36.91
C ASP A 141 -13.03 -19.67 -35.64
N GLN A 142 -13.69 -20.55 -34.90
CA GLN A 142 -13.18 -21.11 -33.65
C GLN A 142 -11.84 -21.83 -33.84
N ASN A 143 -11.58 -22.41 -35.02
CA ASN A 143 -10.34 -23.15 -35.28
C ASN A 143 -9.12 -22.24 -35.25
N THR A 144 -9.20 -21.08 -35.90
CA THR A 144 -8.12 -20.09 -35.90
C THR A 144 -7.92 -19.49 -34.50
N LEU A 145 -9.00 -19.26 -33.74
CA LEU A 145 -8.89 -18.73 -32.39
C LEU A 145 -8.24 -19.72 -31.41
N MET A 146 -8.40 -21.02 -31.64
CA MET A 146 -7.85 -22.11 -30.83
C MET A 146 -6.58 -22.72 -31.45
N GLU A 147 -5.93 -22.04 -32.39
CA GLU A 147 -4.71 -22.54 -33.03
C GLU A 147 -3.58 -22.68 -32.01
N GLU A 148 -2.90 -23.82 -32.05
CA GLU A 148 -1.73 -24.10 -31.21
C GLU A 148 -0.55 -23.21 -31.64
N SER A 149 0.17 -22.64 -30.68
CA SER A 149 1.39 -21.89 -30.99
C SER A 149 2.49 -22.86 -31.46
N ALA A 150 3.32 -22.44 -32.40
CA ALA A 150 4.40 -23.28 -32.94
C ALA A 150 5.35 -23.80 -31.84
N GLU A 151 5.60 -23.00 -30.80
CA GLU A 151 6.42 -23.41 -29.66
C GLU A 151 5.75 -24.51 -28.82
N GLU A 152 4.44 -24.40 -28.57
CA GLU A 152 3.68 -25.44 -27.87
C GLU A 152 3.66 -26.74 -28.69
N GLY A 153 3.51 -26.62 -30.02
CA GLY A 153 3.59 -27.75 -30.95
C GLY A 153 4.90 -28.53 -30.81
N ILE A 154 6.03 -27.82 -30.82
CA ILE A 154 7.36 -28.43 -30.62
C ILE A 154 7.46 -29.06 -29.23
N ARG A 155 7.01 -28.37 -28.18
CA ARG A 155 7.09 -28.88 -26.80
C ARG A 155 6.24 -30.15 -26.64
N ARG A 156 5.04 -30.18 -27.22
CA ARG A 156 4.16 -31.35 -27.24
C ARG A 156 4.84 -32.51 -27.97
N GLU A 157 5.46 -32.25 -29.13
CA GLU A 157 6.22 -33.26 -29.88
C GLU A 157 7.42 -33.81 -29.09
N GLU A 158 8.15 -32.95 -28.39
CA GLU A 158 9.28 -33.35 -27.55
C GLU A 158 8.83 -34.24 -26.38
N ILE A 159 7.75 -33.85 -25.69
CA ILE A 159 7.16 -34.65 -24.59
C ILE A 159 6.69 -36.00 -25.12
N LEU A 160 6.03 -36.04 -26.27
CA LEU A 160 5.59 -37.29 -26.90
C LEU A 160 6.78 -38.17 -27.28
N ARG A 161 7.83 -37.60 -27.87
CA ARG A 161 9.06 -38.32 -28.21
C ARG A 161 9.72 -38.93 -26.97
N MET A 162 9.83 -38.15 -25.89
CA MET A 162 10.37 -38.60 -24.61
C MET A 162 9.50 -39.70 -23.98
N TYR A 163 8.17 -39.56 -24.04
CA TYR A 163 7.23 -40.59 -23.58
C TYR A 163 7.41 -41.91 -24.33
N HIS A 164 7.49 -41.89 -25.66
CA HIS A 164 7.71 -43.10 -26.44
C HIS A 164 9.08 -43.74 -26.14
N ALA A 165 10.15 -42.94 -26.11
CA ALA A 165 11.48 -43.42 -25.79
C ALA A 165 11.56 -44.09 -24.40
N THR A 166 10.90 -43.51 -23.39
CA THR A 166 10.87 -44.07 -22.04
C THR A 166 10.01 -45.32 -21.94
N LYS A 167 8.88 -45.38 -22.65
CA LYS A 167 8.06 -46.60 -22.74
C LYS A 167 8.83 -47.75 -23.40
N ASP A 168 9.53 -47.47 -24.50
CA ASP A 168 10.34 -48.47 -25.19
C ASP A 168 11.51 -48.95 -24.32
N ALA A 169 12.17 -48.05 -23.59
CA ALA A 169 13.21 -48.41 -22.63
C ALA A 169 12.69 -49.35 -21.53
N LEU A 170 11.48 -49.12 -21.02
CA LEU A 170 10.85 -50.00 -20.03
C LEU A 170 10.51 -51.38 -20.61
N ASN A 171 10.05 -51.45 -21.86
CA ASN A 171 9.81 -52.72 -22.53
C ASN A 171 11.12 -53.52 -22.68
N ILE A 172 12.22 -52.88 -23.09
CA ILE A 172 13.54 -53.52 -23.19
C ILE A 172 13.99 -54.06 -21.83
N ILE A 173 13.81 -53.29 -20.75
CA ILE A 173 14.13 -53.77 -19.39
C ILE A 173 13.29 -55.00 -19.04
N GLY A 174 12.00 -54.98 -19.34
CA GLY A 174 11.09 -56.11 -19.14
C GLY A 174 11.54 -57.35 -19.92
N ASP A 175 11.92 -57.18 -21.18
CA ASP A 175 12.44 -58.25 -22.03
C ASP A 175 13.72 -58.83 -21.45
N VAL A 176 14.72 -58.01 -21.11
CA VAL A 176 15.97 -58.49 -20.49
C VAL A 176 15.70 -59.26 -19.20
N THR A 177 14.79 -58.76 -18.36
CA THR A 177 14.45 -59.40 -17.07
C THR A 177 13.82 -60.78 -17.25
N THR A 178 13.08 -61.00 -18.34
CA THR A 178 12.33 -62.24 -18.59
C THR A 178 13.04 -63.21 -19.53
N THR A 179 13.90 -62.74 -20.43
CA THR A 179 14.57 -63.57 -21.46
C THR A 179 16.03 -63.88 -21.17
N THR A 180 16.67 -63.22 -20.21
CA THR A 180 18.07 -63.55 -19.85
C THR A 180 18.17 -64.50 -18.66
N VAL A 181 19.06 -65.49 -18.75
CA VAL A 181 19.36 -66.43 -17.66
C VAL A 181 20.55 -65.89 -16.87
N THR A 182 20.33 -65.62 -15.59
CA THR A 182 21.40 -65.26 -14.66
C THR A 182 22.17 -66.52 -14.27
N THR A 183 23.46 -66.57 -14.59
CA THR A 183 24.35 -67.63 -14.10
C THR A 183 24.62 -67.38 -12.61
N PRO A 184 24.29 -68.32 -11.70
CA PRO A 184 24.64 -68.16 -10.30
C PRO A 184 26.16 -68.08 -10.17
N LEU A 185 26.64 -67.20 -9.29
CA LEU A 185 28.08 -67.11 -9.03
C LEU A 185 28.59 -68.49 -8.58
N PRO A 186 29.75 -68.94 -9.09
CA PRO A 186 30.32 -70.19 -8.65
C PRO A 186 30.54 -70.17 -7.12
N PRO A 187 30.38 -71.31 -6.44
CA PRO A 187 30.60 -71.38 -5.00
C PRO A 187 32.00 -70.85 -4.66
N PRO A 188 32.15 -70.07 -3.58
CA PRO A 188 33.47 -69.60 -3.16
C PRO A 188 34.38 -70.80 -2.94
N VAL A 189 35.55 -70.77 -3.57
CA VAL A 189 36.53 -71.86 -3.48
C VAL A 189 37.16 -71.81 -2.09
N ASP A 190 36.93 -72.85 -1.29
CA ASP A 190 37.62 -73.02 -0.01
C ASP A 190 39.13 -73.11 -0.24
N SER A 191 39.84 -72.07 0.16
CA SER A 191 41.30 -71.94 -0.01
C SER A 191 42.09 -72.65 1.09
N ASP A 192 41.47 -73.59 1.80
CA ASP A 192 42.09 -74.27 2.96
C ASP A 192 43.29 -75.14 2.57
N TRP A 193 43.35 -75.62 1.32
CA TRP A 193 44.51 -76.36 0.79
C TRP A 193 45.77 -75.48 0.63
N LEU A 194 45.62 -74.18 0.34
CA LEU A 194 46.72 -73.21 0.23
C LEU A 194 47.35 -72.88 1.60
N ARG A 195 46.68 -73.21 2.71
CA ARG A 195 47.16 -72.97 4.07
C ARG A 195 47.95 -74.16 4.64
N ALA A 196 47.64 -75.39 4.21
CA ALA A 196 48.37 -76.59 4.63
C ALA A 196 49.80 -76.62 4.04
N GLU A 197 49.96 -76.19 2.80
CA GLU A 197 51.27 -76.20 2.11
C GLU A 197 52.23 -75.10 2.60
N ARG A 198 51.70 -74.06 3.28
CA ARG A 198 52.49 -73.02 3.96
C ARG A 198 52.84 -73.34 5.42
N ALA A 199 52.28 -74.41 5.99
CA ALA A 199 52.53 -74.78 7.38
C ALA A 199 53.70 -75.76 7.58
N GLU A 200 54.15 -76.44 6.52
CA GLU A 200 55.19 -77.48 6.63
C GLU A 200 56.60 -77.03 6.19
N ASN A 201 56.75 -75.84 5.59
CA ASN A 201 58.05 -75.25 5.26
C ASN A 201 58.03 -73.72 5.31
N GLY A 202 58.33 -73.11 6.47
CA GLY A 202 58.57 -71.67 6.57
C GLY A 202 58.57 -71.11 8.00
N PRO A 203 59.53 -70.25 8.40
CA PRO A 203 59.77 -69.92 9.79
C PRO A 203 58.72 -68.97 10.39
N SER A 204 58.41 -69.24 11.66
CA SER A 204 57.61 -68.40 12.56
C SER A 204 58.05 -66.94 12.55
N ARG A 205 57.14 -66.01 12.20
CA ARG A 205 57.18 -64.62 12.66
C ARG A 205 55.79 -64.07 12.94
N SER A 206 55.52 -63.97 14.24
CA SER A 206 54.53 -63.07 14.86
C SER A 206 54.79 -61.62 14.47
N GLY A 207 53.72 -60.83 14.26
CA GLY A 207 53.84 -59.39 14.09
C GLY A 207 52.55 -58.71 13.62
N LYS A 208 51.70 -58.32 14.58
CA LYS A 208 50.62 -57.33 14.42
C LYS A 208 51.11 -56.12 13.63
N ASN A 209 50.28 -55.53 12.76
CA ASN A 209 50.01 -54.08 12.72
C ASN A 209 49.01 -53.67 11.63
N GLY A 210 47.92 -53.05 12.08
CA GLY A 210 47.44 -51.74 11.59
C GLY A 210 47.04 -51.59 10.13
N PHE A 211 45.74 -51.74 9.85
CA PHE A 211 45.09 -51.21 8.66
C PHE A 211 45.18 -49.68 8.62
N MET A 212 45.80 -49.11 7.59
CA MET A 212 45.53 -47.73 7.14
C MET A 212 45.15 -47.76 5.66
N LYS A 213 43.92 -47.31 5.34
CA LYS A 213 43.45 -47.08 3.96
C LYS A 213 43.68 -45.61 3.59
N PRO A 214 44.13 -45.29 2.36
CA PRO A 214 44.19 -43.90 1.87
C PRO A 214 42.78 -43.40 1.48
N PRO A 215 42.50 -42.09 1.58
CA PRO A 215 41.18 -41.54 1.23
C PRO A 215 40.99 -41.47 -0.30
N ARG A 216 39.77 -41.82 -0.76
CA ARG A 216 39.35 -41.65 -2.16
C ARG A 216 38.79 -40.23 -2.38
N PRO A 217 39.02 -39.61 -3.56
CA PRO A 217 38.38 -38.35 -3.94
C PRO A 217 36.91 -38.57 -4.31
N SER A 218 36.03 -37.71 -3.78
CA SER A 218 34.59 -37.71 -4.03
C SER A 218 34.27 -37.19 -5.44
N SER A 219 33.50 -37.95 -6.20
CA SER A 219 32.96 -37.55 -7.50
C SER A 219 31.68 -36.69 -7.32
N PRO A 220 31.43 -35.64 -8.13
CA PRO A 220 30.26 -34.78 -7.96
C PRO A 220 29.01 -35.43 -8.57
N GLY A 221 27.96 -35.60 -7.78
CA GLY A 221 26.65 -36.06 -8.25
C GLY A 221 25.87 -34.99 -9.05
N PRO A 222 24.88 -35.39 -9.86
CA PRO A 222 24.18 -34.48 -10.77
C PRO A 222 23.22 -33.54 -10.05
N SER A 223 23.30 -32.27 -10.42
CA SER A 223 22.49 -31.14 -9.99
C SER A 223 21.04 -31.26 -10.47
N ARG A 224 20.07 -31.24 -9.54
CA ARG A 224 18.66 -30.95 -9.83
C ARG A 224 18.45 -29.44 -9.98
N PRO A 225 17.59 -28.95 -10.91
CA PRO A 225 17.26 -27.53 -10.98
C PRO A 225 16.41 -27.11 -9.77
N ARG A 226 16.85 -26.05 -9.09
CA ARG A 226 16.10 -25.34 -8.05
C ARG A 226 14.91 -24.60 -8.69
N GLY A 227 13.70 -24.86 -8.20
CA GLY A 227 12.53 -24.03 -8.52
C GLY A 227 12.63 -22.61 -7.92
N PRO A 228 11.78 -21.68 -8.37
CA PRO A 228 11.84 -20.27 -7.96
C PRO A 228 11.45 -20.07 -6.47
N PRO A 229 11.95 -19.02 -5.81
CA PRO A 229 11.73 -18.80 -4.38
C PRO A 229 10.29 -18.36 -4.09
N MET A 230 9.69 -18.94 -3.05
CA MET A 230 8.41 -18.50 -2.47
C MET A 230 8.57 -17.15 -1.75
N PRO A 231 7.52 -16.30 -1.71
CA PRO A 231 7.55 -15.04 -0.98
C PRO A 231 7.52 -15.26 0.55
N PRO A 232 8.09 -14.35 1.35
CA PRO A 232 8.19 -14.52 2.80
C PRO A 232 6.81 -14.42 3.47
N THR A 233 6.49 -15.45 4.26
CA THR A 233 5.36 -15.48 5.19
C THR A 233 5.56 -14.43 6.28
N ARG A 234 4.69 -13.41 6.31
CA ARG A 234 4.61 -12.41 7.37
C ARG A 234 3.98 -13.06 8.63
N PRO A 235 4.53 -12.87 9.84
CA PRO A 235 3.90 -13.36 11.04
C PRO A 235 2.62 -12.57 11.31
N VAL A 236 1.49 -13.26 11.39
CA VAL A 236 0.20 -12.70 11.80
C VAL A 236 0.28 -12.43 13.30
N ALA A 237 0.48 -11.16 13.67
CA ALA A 237 0.26 -10.70 15.03
C ALA A 237 -1.26 -10.67 15.27
N ASN A 238 -1.70 -11.53 16.18
CA ASN A 238 -3.07 -11.59 16.67
C ASN A 238 -3.26 -10.41 17.66
N PRO A 239 -4.13 -9.42 17.43
CA PRO A 239 -4.48 -8.45 18.45
C PRO A 239 -5.63 -9.04 19.27
N SER A 240 -5.31 -9.47 20.48
CA SER A 240 -6.28 -9.71 21.55
C SER A 240 -7.12 -8.46 21.78
N ILE A 241 -8.41 -8.52 21.42
CA ILE A 241 -9.42 -7.46 21.63
C ILE A 241 -9.84 -7.47 23.10
N PRO A 242 -9.66 -6.38 23.88
CA PRO A 242 -10.36 -6.22 25.15
C PRO A 242 -11.80 -5.73 24.88
N SER A 243 -12.78 -6.48 25.34
CA SER A 243 -14.20 -6.12 25.29
C SER A 243 -14.46 -4.78 25.99
N ARG A 244 -14.83 -3.75 25.23
CA ARG A 244 -15.40 -2.50 25.76
C ARG A 244 -16.90 -2.44 25.40
N PRO A 245 -17.81 -2.21 26.36
CA PRO A 245 -19.21 -1.97 26.05
C PRO A 245 -19.38 -0.57 25.43
N ALA A 246 -20.23 -0.48 24.40
CA ALA A 246 -20.55 0.77 23.70
C ALA A 246 -21.35 1.74 24.60
N PRO A 247 -21.17 3.07 24.47
CA PRO A 247 -21.94 4.05 25.23
C PRO A 247 -23.38 4.17 24.69
N LYS A 248 -24.34 4.35 25.60
CA LYS A 248 -25.76 4.54 25.28
C LYS A 248 -25.99 5.92 24.64
N VAL A 249 -26.67 5.94 23.50
CA VAL A 249 -27.12 7.16 22.80
C VAL A 249 -28.38 7.70 23.49
N PRO A 250 -28.47 8.99 23.84
CA PRO A 250 -29.70 9.59 24.35
C PRO A 250 -30.79 9.73 23.26
N SER A 251 -32.00 9.29 23.58
CA SER A 251 -33.20 9.42 22.76
C SER A 251 -33.60 10.88 22.59
N ARG A 252 -33.79 11.33 21.34
CA ARG A 252 -34.32 12.67 21.03
C ARG A 252 -35.79 12.54 20.60
N PRO A 253 -36.73 13.35 21.12
CA PRO A 253 -38.12 13.36 20.67
C PRO A 253 -38.23 13.92 19.25
N ALA A 254 -39.09 13.33 18.43
CA ALA A 254 -39.40 13.80 17.08
C ALA A 254 -40.22 15.11 17.10
N PRO A 255 -40.02 16.03 16.14
CA PRO A 255 -40.93 17.16 15.95
C PRO A 255 -42.11 16.77 15.04
N ASP A 256 -43.31 17.20 15.44
CA ASP A 256 -44.56 17.11 14.67
C ASP A 256 -44.44 17.77 13.29
N ALA A 257 -44.93 17.08 12.25
CA ALA A 257 -45.12 17.62 10.91
C ALA A 257 -46.62 17.59 10.55
N PRO A 258 -47.20 18.70 10.03
CA PRO A 258 -48.62 18.78 9.73
C PRO A 258 -48.98 18.11 8.39
N GLN A 259 -50.20 17.57 8.34
CA GLN A 259 -50.84 16.95 7.19
C GLN A 259 -50.94 17.88 5.98
N ALA A 260 -50.55 17.38 4.80
CA ALA A 260 -51.12 17.81 3.53
C ALA A 260 -51.23 16.60 2.59
N ALA A 261 -52.45 16.36 2.15
CA ALA A 261 -52.85 15.24 1.30
C ALA A 261 -52.35 15.43 -0.13
N MET A 262 -51.80 14.38 -0.74
CA MET A 262 -51.95 14.14 -2.17
C MET A 262 -52.17 12.65 -2.44
N HIS A 263 -53.32 12.42 -3.05
CA HIS A 263 -53.92 11.17 -3.50
C HIS A 263 -53.11 10.63 -4.69
N MET A 264 -52.60 9.40 -4.66
CA MET A 264 -52.23 8.65 -5.88
C MET A 264 -52.27 7.13 -5.63
N SER A 265 -53.22 6.47 -6.31
CA SER A 265 -53.29 5.08 -6.78
C SER A 265 -52.73 3.92 -5.92
N ALA A 266 -53.66 3.06 -5.50
CA ALA A 266 -53.43 1.77 -4.88
C ALA A 266 -52.88 0.70 -5.87
N GLN A 267 -51.85 -0.03 -5.45
CA GLN A 267 -51.53 -1.38 -5.93
C GLN A 267 -51.25 -2.30 -4.73
N PRO A 268 -51.87 -3.49 -4.63
CA PRO A 268 -51.67 -4.38 -3.49
C PRO A 268 -50.40 -5.21 -3.59
N LEU A 269 -49.63 -5.22 -2.50
CA LEU A 269 -48.45 -6.04 -2.23
C LEU A 269 -48.80 -7.54 -2.26
N ARG A 270 -48.01 -8.36 -2.99
CA ARG A 270 -48.07 -9.83 -2.94
C ARG A 270 -47.04 -10.38 -1.94
N PRO A 271 -47.33 -11.43 -1.15
CA PRO A 271 -46.40 -12.01 -0.18
C PRO A 271 -45.33 -12.88 -0.86
N ILE A 272 -44.09 -12.82 -0.38
CA ILE A 272 -42.96 -13.67 -0.81
C ILE A 272 -42.98 -14.97 0.03
N PRO A 273 -43.11 -16.17 -0.56
CA PRO A 273 -42.97 -17.43 0.17
C PRO A 273 -41.50 -17.85 0.30
N SER A 274 -41.12 -18.28 1.50
CA SER A 274 -39.80 -18.77 1.89
C SER A 274 -39.59 -20.24 1.49
N ILE A 275 -39.08 -20.51 0.27
CA ILE A 275 -38.63 -21.86 -0.12
C ILE A 275 -37.36 -21.75 -1.00
N PRO A 276 -36.24 -22.42 -0.66
CA PRO A 276 -35.04 -22.43 -1.50
C PRO A 276 -35.21 -23.32 -2.75
N PRO A 277 -34.64 -22.96 -3.91
CA PRO A 277 -34.79 -23.74 -5.14
C PRO A 277 -34.01 -25.06 -5.08
N ARG A 278 -34.66 -26.13 -5.58
CA ARG A 278 -34.15 -27.50 -5.65
C ARG A 278 -33.24 -27.66 -6.88
N ILE A 279 -32.04 -28.20 -6.68
CA ILE A 279 -31.05 -28.53 -7.71
C ILE A 279 -31.62 -29.64 -8.62
N PRO A 280 -31.59 -29.52 -9.96
CA PRO A 280 -31.96 -30.62 -10.87
C PRO A 280 -30.91 -31.75 -10.88
N ASP A 281 -31.39 -33.00 -10.86
CA ASP A 281 -30.57 -34.22 -10.85
C ASP A 281 -29.72 -34.38 -12.12
N ARG A 282 -28.51 -34.92 -11.95
CA ARG A 282 -27.53 -35.21 -13.01
C ARG A 282 -28.00 -36.35 -13.92
N PRO A 283 -27.92 -36.24 -15.26
CA PRO A 283 -28.22 -37.35 -16.15
C PRO A 283 -27.23 -38.51 -16.00
N SER A 284 -27.75 -39.72 -15.89
CA SER A 284 -27.01 -40.99 -15.82
C SER A 284 -26.33 -41.32 -17.16
N VAL A 285 -25.02 -41.57 -17.11
CA VAL A 285 -24.20 -42.01 -18.26
C VAL A 285 -24.45 -43.50 -18.54
N PRO A 286 -24.77 -43.93 -19.77
CA PRO A 286 -24.91 -45.35 -20.11
C PRO A 286 -23.55 -46.06 -20.11
N GLN A 287 -23.46 -47.21 -19.43
CA GLN A 287 -22.29 -48.09 -19.51
C GLN A 287 -22.23 -48.81 -20.87
N ARG A 288 -21.01 -48.90 -21.43
CA ARG A 288 -20.71 -49.60 -22.68
C ARG A 288 -20.75 -51.12 -22.47
N PRO A 289 -21.36 -51.92 -23.35
CA PRO A 289 -21.28 -53.37 -23.28
C PRO A 289 -19.88 -53.87 -23.67
N THR A 290 -19.42 -54.90 -22.96
CA THR A 290 -18.27 -55.76 -23.31
C THR A 290 -18.56 -56.60 -24.54
#